data_AF-A0A537ED47-F1
#
_entry.id   AF-A0A537ED47-F1
#
_cell.length_a   1.000
_cell.length_b   1.000
_cell.length_c   1.000
_cell.angle_alpha   90.00
_cell.angle_beta   90.00
_cell.angle_gamma   90.00
#
_symmetry.space_group_name_H-M   'P 1'
#
loop_
_entity.id
_entity.type
_entity.pdbx_description
1 polymer ?
#
loop_
_entity_poly.entity_id
_entity_poly.type
_entity_poly.pdbx_seq_one_letter_code
_entity_poly.pdbx_strand_id
1 'polypeptide(L)'
;MSYDLLVIGGGINGAGIARDAAGRGLSVLLVERGDLAAATSSASSKLIHGGLRYLEQFEFRLVAEALAEREILLRIAGHLAWPARFVMPHLPGLRPRWAIRLGLFLYDHLARRSLLPGSHAVRLDAPPYSSGLKTQFRHGFVYSDCRVDDARLVVANAVDAAERGARILVGTECLLARRDGVLWHAALSGGVEVRARAIVNAAGPWVKDVLNQRLGQPSRDAVRLVKGSHIVLPRLYAGEHAFILQNDDRRVVFMIPWEEHFTLVGTTDIPVAAPDHAEATQDEVDYLCRAVNRYLERPVAP
;
A
#
# COMPACT_ATOMS: atom_id res chain seq x y z
N MET A 1 1.81 5.20 -34.40
CA MET A 1 2.79 4.17 -33.93
C MET A 1 2.02 2.97 -33.41
N SER A 2 2.56 1.74 -33.51
CA SER A 2 1.89 0.52 -33.06
C SER A 2 2.66 -0.13 -31.91
N TYR A 3 1.95 -0.61 -30.90
CA TYR A 3 2.48 -1.31 -29.74
C TYR A 3 1.80 -2.68 -29.56
N ASP A 4 2.43 -3.60 -28.87
CA ASP A 4 1.79 -4.85 -28.45
C ASP A 4 0.88 -4.60 -27.25
N LEU A 5 1.30 -3.73 -26.32
CA LEU A 5 0.54 -3.41 -25.10
C LEU A 5 0.50 -1.90 -24.83
N LEU A 6 -0.71 -1.37 -24.66
CA LEU A 6 -0.95 -0.05 -24.07
C LEU A 6 -1.40 -0.21 -22.62
N VAL A 7 -0.65 0.34 -21.68
CA VAL A 7 -0.99 0.36 -20.26
C VAL A 7 -1.51 1.75 -19.88
N ILE A 8 -2.72 1.83 -19.34
CA ILE A 8 -3.35 3.08 -18.89
C ILE A 8 -3.25 3.14 -17.36
N GLY A 9 -2.50 4.13 -16.85
CA GLY A 9 -2.27 4.38 -15.43
C GLY A 9 -0.85 4.06 -14.98
N GLY A 10 -0.15 5.04 -14.41
CA GLY A 10 1.21 5.00 -13.91
C GLY A 10 1.34 4.80 -12.39
N GLY A 11 0.38 4.10 -11.78
CA GLY A 11 0.51 3.59 -10.40
C GLY A 11 1.34 2.31 -10.33
N ILE A 12 1.47 1.72 -9.13
CA ILE A 12 2.30 0.52 -8.90
C ILE A 12 1.91 -0.66 -9.81
N ASN A 13 0.60 -0.88 -10.01
CA ASN A 13 0.11 -1.96 -10.86
C ASN A 13 0.48 -1.74 -12.32
N GLY A 14 0.27 -0.53 -12.84
CA GLY A 14 0.57 -0.22 -14.24
C GLY A 14 2.06 -0.24 -14.52
N ALA A 15 2.88 0.36 -13.64
CA ALA A 15 4.34 0.34 -13.76
C ALA A 15 4.90 -1.09 -13.68
N GLY A 16 4.41 -1.90 -12.73
CA GLY A 16 4.81 -3.31 -12.60
C GLY A 16 4.43 -4.14 -13.83
N ILE A 17 3.22 -3.97 -14.36
CA ILE A 17 2.77 -4.66 -15.59
C ILE A 17 3.61 -4.22 -16.80
N ALA A 18 3.87 -2.92 -16.95
CA ALA A 18 4.69 -2.42 -18.04
C ALA A 18 6.13 -2.98 -17.98
N ARG A 19 6.72 -3.01 -16.79
CA ARG A 19 8.03 -3.60 -16.53
C ARG A 19 8.09 -5.07 -16.90
N ASP A 20 7.12 -5.87 -16.45
CA ASP A 20 7.05 -7.30 -16.77
C ASP A 20 6.87 -7.51 -18.29
N ALA A 21 5.88 -6.85 -18.89
CA ALA A 21 5.60 -6.96 -20.32
C ALA A 21 6.81 -6.58 -21.20
N ALA A 22 7.49 -5.49 -20.89
CA ALA A 22 8.71 -5.09 -21.59
C ALA A 22 9.86 -6.08 -21.35
N GLY A 23 9.99 -6.61 -20.13
CA GLY A 23 10.95 -7.68 -19.81
C GLY A 23 10.72 -8.99 -20.57
N ARG A 24 9.50 -9.22 -21.06
CA ARG A 24 9.15 -10.35 -21.96
C ARG A 24 9.29 -10.02 -23.45
N GLY A 25 9.82 -8.84 -23.79
CA GLY A 25 10.10 -8.44 -25.17
C GLY A 25 8.90 -7.83 -25.92
N LEU A 26 7.83 -7.46 -25.23
CA LEU A 26 6.70 -6.75 -25.85
C LEU A 26 7.04 -5.28 -26.09
N SER A 27 6.55 -4.71 -27.19
CA SER A 27 6.55 -3.26 -27.36
C SER A 27 5.45 -2.63 -26.49
N VAL A 28 5.84 -1.89 -25.45
CA VAL A 28 4.93 -1.36 -24.43
C VAL A 28 4.89 0.17 -24.47
N LEU A 29 3.69 0.72 -24.38
CA LEU A 29 3.45 2.12 -24.07
C LEU A 29 2.67 2.22 -22.76
N LEU A 30 3.21 2.90 -21.76
CA LEU A 30 2.48 3.32 -20.56
C LEU A 30 2.12 4.80 -20.67
N VAL A 31 0.87 5.14 -20.40
CA VAL A 31 0.39 6.53 -20.32
C VAL A 31 -0.16 6.83 -18.91
N GLU A 32 0.26 7.95 -18.34
CA GLU A 32 -0.19 8.48 -17.06
C GLU A 32 -0.63 9.93 -17.24
N ARG A 33 -1.85 10.27 -16.80
CA ARG A 33 -2.44 11.60 -17.00
C ARG A 33 -1.75 12.69 -16.18
N GLY A 34 -1.24 12.34 -14.99
CA GLY A 34 -0.53 13.23 -14.09
C GLY A 34 0.94 12.85 -14.02
N ASP A 35 1.41 12.52 -12.81
CA ASP A 35 2.75 12.00 -12.55
C ASP A 35 2.69 10.55 -12.04
N LEU A 36 3.82 9.84 -12.11
CA LEU A 36 3.94 8.48 -11.59
C LEU A 36 3.59 8.46 -10.10
N ALA A 37 2.84 7.43 -9.69
CA ALA A 37 2.37 7.25 -8.32
C ALA A 37 1.50 8.36 -7.71
N ALA A 38 1.11 9.40 -8.46
CA ALA A 38 0.47 10.62 -7.93
C ALA A 38 -0.88 10.43 -7.21
N ALA A 39 -1.46 9.23 -7.21
CA ALA A 39 -2.71 8.89 -6.52
C ALA A 39 -2.46 7.86 -5.41
N THR A 40 -3.23 6.76 -5.40
CA THR A 40 -3.21 5.77 -4.32
C THR A 40 -1.83 5.16 -4.04
N SER A 41 -0.96 5.05 -5.05
CA SER A 41 0.37 4.43 -4.90
C SER A 41 1.41 5.27 -4.17
N SER A 42 1.11 6.53 -3.82
CA SER A 42 1.92 7.36 -2.91
C SER A 42 1.20 7.67 -1.58
N ALA A 43 -0.06 7.28 -1.46
CA ALA A 43 -0.92 7.52 -0.30
C ALA A 43 -1.10 6.25 0.57
N SER A 44 -0.19 5.28 0.48
CA SER A 44 -0.26 4.05 1.27
C SER A 44 0.32 4.25 2.67
N SER A 45 0.16 3.24 3.54
CA SER A 45 0.86 3.18 4.83
C SER A 45 2.37 2.92 4.71
N LYS A 46 2.92 2.82 3.49
CA LYS A 46 4.35 2.55 3.21
C LYS A 46 4.84 1.23 3.79
N LEU A 47 3.99 0.21 3.71
CA LEU A 47 4.25 -1.13 4.25
C LEU A 47 4.11 -2.19 3.16
N ILE A 48 5.03 -3.17 3.17
CA ILE A 48 4.83 -4.46 2.49
C ILE A 48 4.52 -5.46 3.60
N HIS A 49 3.25 -5.86 3.68
CA HIS A 49 2.76 -6.67 4.78
C HIS A 49 1.88 -7.83 4.32
N GLY A 50 1.93 -8.93 5.06
CA GLY A 50 1.03 -10.08 4.87
C GLY A 50 -0.43 -9.79 5.26
N GLY A 51 -0.66 -8.76 6.08
CA GLY A 51 -2.00 -8.34 6.46
C GLY A 51 -2.57 -9.15 7.61
N LEU A 52 -1.93 -9.04 8.78
CA LEU A 52 -2.28 -9.80 9.98
C LEU A 52 -3.78 -9.76 10.33
N ARG A 53 -4.43 -8.60 10.11
CA ARG A 53 -5.88 -8.40 10.27
C ARG A 53 -6.72 -9.37 9.43
N TYR A 54 -6.28 -9.68 8.21
CA TYR A 54 -7.05 -10.48 7.26
C TYR A 54 -7.14 -11.97 7.66
N LEU A 55 -6.30 -12.41 8.61
CA LEU A 55 -6.46 -13.73 9.23
C LEU A 55 -7.79 -13.88 9.97
N GLU A 56 -8.32 -12.80 10.55
CA GLU A 56 -9.63 -12.81 11.20
C GLU A 56 -10.79 -12.97 10.21
N GLN A 57 -10.50 -12.73 8.92
CA GLN A 57 -11.45 -12.85 7.80
C GLN A 57 -11.21 -14.14 7.00
N PHE A 58 -10.30 -15.01 7.44
CA PHE A 58 -9.92 -16.27 6.79
C PHE A 58 -9.36 -16.11 5.37
N GLU A 59 -8.78 -14.95 5.05
CA GLU A 59 -8.16 -14.64 3.75
C GLU A 59 -6.76 -15.27 3.63
N PHE A 60 -6.64 -16.58 3.92
CA PHE A 60 -5.35 -17.27 4.04
C PHE A 60 -4.52 -17.24 2.76
N ARG A 61 -5.18 -17.29 1.58
CA ARG A 61 -4.48 -17.23 0.29
C ARG A 61 -3.81 -15.87 0.09
N LEU A 62 -4.55 -14.78 0.31
CA LEU A 62 -4.02 -13.42 0.24
C LEU A 62 -2.86 -13.23 1.22
N VAL A 63 -3.05 -13.68 2.46
CA VAL A 63 -2.03 -13.56 3.50
C VAL A 63 -0.79 -14.36 3.11
N ALA A 64 -0.91 -15.62 2.68
CA ALA A 64 0.22 -16.44 2.26
C ALA A 64 0.99 -15.84 1.08
N GLU A 65 0.28 -15.36 0.06
CA GLU A 65 0.87 -14.70 -1.12
C GLU A 65 1.64 -13.44 -0.72
N ALA A 66 0.99 -12.53 0.02
CA ALA A 66 1.62 -11.30 0.49
C ALA A 66 2.80 -11.57 1.45
N LEU A 67 2.71 -12.60 2.30
CA LEU A 67 3.79 -12.98 3.20
C LEU A 67 5.04 -13.45 2.44
N ALA A 68 4.86 -14.20 1.34
CA ALA A 68 5.93 -14.68 0.47
C ALA A 68 6.56 -13.54 -0.35
N GLU A 69 5.74 -12.67 -0.94
CA GLU A 69 6.19 -11.55 -1.78
C GLU A 69 7.04 -10.53 -1.03
N ARG A 70 6.87 -10.37 0.29
CA ARG A 70 7.73 -9.49 1.11
C ARG A 70 9.22 -9.77 0.93
N GLU A 71 9.64 -11.03 0.98
CA GLU A 71 11.06 -11.37 0.87
C GLU A 71 11.57 -11.27 -0.57
N ILE A 72 10.68 -11.42 -1.56
CA ILE A 72 11.00 -11.16 -2.97
C ILE A 72 11.26 -9.66 -3.15
N LEU A 73 10.36 -8.81 -2.66
CA LEU A 73 10.51 -7.35 -2.74
C LEU A 73 11.75 -6.85 -1.99
N LEU A 74 12.07 -7.42 -0.83
CA LEU A 74 13.33 -7.12 -0.12
C LEU A 74 14.57 -7.47 -0.96
N ARG A 75 14.53 -8.55 -1.76
CA ARG A 75 15.66 -8.97 -2.60
C ARG A 75 15.80 -8.09 -3.84
N ILE A 76 14.70 -7.78 -4.53
CA ILE A 76 14.76 -7.04 -5.80
C ILE A 76 14.80 -5.52 -5.61
N ALA A 77 14.34 -5.02 -4.47
CA ALA A 77 14.22 -3.60 -4.18
C ALA A 77 14.76 -3.24 -2.78
N GLY A 78 15.82 -3.90 -2.30
CA GLY A 78 16.39 -3.67 -0.96
C GLY A 78 16.92 -2.24 -0.69
N HIS A 79 17.01 -1.41 -1.73
CA HIS A 79 17.31 0.03 -1.62
C HIS A 79 16.06 0.90 -1.37
N LEU A 80 14.86 0.33 -1.48
CA LEU A 80 13.56 0.98 -1.26
C LEU A 80 12.69 0.25 -0.25
N ALA A 81 13.02 -1.00 0.09
CA ALA A 81 12.28 -1.85 1.01
C ALA A 81 13.20 -2.37 2.10
N TRP A 82 12.74 -2.27 3.36
CA TRP A 82 13.54 -2.63 4.54
C TRP A 82 12.74 -3.47 5.53
N PRO A 83 13.35 -4.45 6.21
CA PRO A 83 12.71 -5.16 7.31
C PRO A 83 12.25 -4.19 8.41
N ALA A 84 11.07 -4.42 8.97
CA ALA A 84 10.55 -3.66 10.10
C ALA A 84 9.97 -4.60 11.16
N ARG A 85 10.11 -4.19 12.43
CA ARG A 85 9.51 -4.88 13.59
C ARG A 85 8.24 -4.15 13.99
N PHE A 86 7.15 -4.91 14.14
CA PHE A 86 5.86 -4.38 14.54
C PHE A 86 5.55 -4.85 15.96
N VAL A 87 5.38 -3.90 16.87
CA VAL A 87 5.08 -4.14 18.28
C VAL A 87 3.59 -3.92 18.51
N MET A 88 2.93 -4.92 19.06
CA MET A 88 1.50 -4.92 19.38
C MET A 88 1.33 -4.94 20.91
N PRO A 89 0.99 -3.80 21.54
CA PRO A 89 0.58 -3.80 22.94
C PRO A 89 -0.66 -4.68 23.14
N HIS A 90 -0.61 -5.52 24.17
CA HIS A 90 -1.71 -6.44 24.47
C HIS A 90 -2.80 -5.75 25.29
N LEU A 91 -4.02 -5.72 24.74
CA LEU A 91 -5.23 -5.26 25.41
C LEU A 91 -6.18 -6.44 25.66
N PRO A 92 -6.34 -6.90 26.91
CA PRO A 92 -7.20 -8.06 27.22
C PRO A 92 -8.65 -7.92 26.76
N GLY A 93 -9.18 -6.68 26.77
CA GLY A 93 -10.58 -6.41 26.40
C GLY A 93 -10.88 -6.45 24.90
N LEU A 94 -9.87 -6.50 24.02
CA LEU A 94 -10.08 -6.52 22.56
C LEU A 94 -9.82 -7.89 21.96
N ARG A 95 -8.64 -8.47 22.21
CA ARG A 95 -8.26 -9.78 21.68
C ARG A 95 -7.55 -10.61 22.75
N PRO A 96 -7.99 -11.85 23.02
CA PRO A 96 -7.35 -12.68 24.02
C PRO A 96 -5.95 -13.13 23.57
N ARG A 97 -5.02 -13.29 24.52
CA ARG A 97 -3.61 -13.64 24.27
C ARG A 97 -3.44 -14.89 23.39
N TRP A 98 -4.26 -15.91 23.61
CA TRP A 98 -4.15 -17.17 22.87
C TRP A 98 -4.46 -16.99 21.38
N ALA A 99 -5.43 -16.13 21.04
CA ALA A 99 -5.82 -15.85 19.66
C ALA A 99 -4.72 -15.09 18.92
N ILE A 100 -4.10 -14.09 19.58
CA ILE A 100 -2.95 -13.37 19.01
C ILE A 100 -1.79 -14.34 18.76
N ARG A 101 -1.49 -15.23 19.71
CA ARG A 101 -0.42 -16.23 19.54
C ARG A 101 -0.70 -17.18 18.37
N LEU A 102 -1.94 -17.64 18.20
CA LEU A 102 -2.33 -18.46 17.07
C LEU A 102 -2.20 -17.68 15.75
N GLY A 103 -2.70 -16.45 15.69
CA GLY A 103 -2.58 -15.59 14.52
C GLY A 103 -1.12 -15.34 14.12
N LEU A 104 -0.25 -15.06 15.08
CA LEU A 104 1.19 -14.88 14.85
C LEU A 104 1.89 -16.17 14.43
N PHE A 105 1.50 -17.31 15.00
CA PHE A 105 1.98 -18.61 14.54
C PHE A 105 1.61 -18.84 13.06
N LEU A 106 0.36 -18.58 12.67
CA LEU A 106 -0.05 -18.68 11.27
C LEU A 106 0.73 -17.69 10.39
N TYR A 107 0.85 -16.44 10.83
CA TYR A 107 1.57 -15.40 10.09
C TYR A 107 3.05 -15.75 9.84
N ASP A 108 3.67 -16.47 10.77
CA ASP A 108 5.05 -16.92 10.67
C ASP A 108 5.24 -18.14 9.75
N HIS A 109 4.18 -18.92 9.48
CA HIS A 109 4.28 -20.23 8.83
C HIS A 109 3.43 -20.40 7.56
N LEU A 110 2.55 -19.44 7.23
CA LEU A 110 1.76 -19.47 5.99
C LEU A 110 2.61 -19.26 4.73
N ALA A 111 3.81 -18.71 4.86
CA ALA A 111 4.80 -18.62 3.80
C ALA A 111 6.20 -18.94 4.34
N ARG A 112 7.10 -19.41 3.47
CA ARG A 112 8.48 -19.66 3.85
C ARG A 112 9.17 -18.34 4.18
N ARG A 113 9.71 -18.24 5.39
CA ARG A 113 10.50 -17.10 5.87
C ARG A 113 11.98 -17.45 5.90
N SER A 114 12.83 -16.62 5.30
CA SER A 114 14.28 -16.80 5.26
C SER A 114 15.08 -15.59 5.78
N LEU A 115 14.55 -14.38 5.65
CA LEU A 115 15.24 -13.13 6.01
C LEU A 115 14.66 -12.50 7.29
N LEU A 116 13.36 -12.62 7.51
CA LEU A 116 12.67 -11.91 8.58
C LEU A 116 12.73 -12.67 9.93
N PRO A 117 12.98 -12.02 11.07
CA PRO A 117 12.94 -12.68 12.38
C PRO A 117 11.51 -13.10 12.79
N GLY A 118 11.40 -14.16 13.58
CA GLY A 118 10.10 -14.66 14.05
C GLY A 118 9.37 -13.82 15.06
N SER A 119 8.09 -14.12 15.22
CA SER A 119 7.24 -13.49 16.22
C SER A 119 7.54 -14.02 17.63
N HIS A 120 7.41 -13.17 18.64
CA HIS A 120 7.53 -13.57 20.04
C HIS A 120 6.82 -12.57 20.98
N ALA A 121 6.57 -13.00 22.21
CA ALA A 121 6.07 -12.11 23.25
C ALA A 121 7.19 -11.19 23.76
N VAL A 122 6.84 -9.95 24.11
CA VAL A 122 7.79 -8.95 24.60
C VAL A 122 7.27 -8.25 25.84
N ARG A 123 8.19 -7.73 26.63
CA ARG A 123 7.91 -6.75 27.69
C ARG A 123 7.94 -5.34 27.10
N LEU A 124 7.00 -4.51 27.54
CA LEU A 124 6.85 -3.11 27.12
C LEU A 124 7.19 -2.13 28.23
N ASP A 125 7.58 -2.64 29.40
CA ASP A 125 8.11 -1.89 30.54
C ASP A 125 9.65 -2.02 30.64
N ALA A 126 10.30 -2.53 29.59
CA ALA A 126 11.75 -2.64 29.46
C ALA A 126 12.22 -2.32 28.03
N PRO A 127 13.47 -1.87 27.84
CA PRO A 127 14.06 -1.69 26.52
C PRO A 127 14.00 -2.97 25.66
N PRO A 128 13.88 -2.86 24.33
CA PRO A 128 13.88 -1.62 23.54
C PRO A 128 12.48 -1.01 23.32
N TYR A 129 11.42 -1.54 23.94
CA TYR A 129 10.02 -1.19 23.62
C TYR A 129 9.31 -0.34 24.68
N SER A 130 10.05 0.16 25.68
CA SER A 130 9.49 0.93 26.80
C SER A 130 9.29 2.43 26.53
N SER A 131 9.69 2.92 25.35
CA SER A 131 9.59 4.35 25.03
C SER A 131 8.20 4.71 24.51
N GLY A 132 7.63 5.80 25.01
CA GLY A 132 6.43 6.46 24.47
C GLY A 132 5.09 5.87 24.89
N LEU A 133 5.05 4.69 25.52
CA LEU A 133 3.82 4.05 25.98
C LEU A 133 3.50 4.37 27.45
N LYS A 134 2.22 4.44 27.82
CA LYS A 134 1.79 4.51 29.23
C LYS A 134 2.28 3.27 30.01
N THR A 135 2.64 3.47 31.27
CA THR A 135 3.20 2.44 32.18
C THR A 135 2.28 1.24 32.44
N GLN A 136 0.98 1.36 32.18
CA GLN A 136 0.02 0.26 32.27
C GLN A 136 0.23 -0.81 31.19
N PHE A 137 0.84 -0.47 30.06
CA PHE A 137 1.15 -1.42 28.99
C PHE A 137 2.47 -2.13 29.31
N ARG A 138 2.39 -3.31 29.92
CA ARG A 138 3.59 -4.08 30.33
C ARG A 138 3.97 -5.21 29.37
N HIS A 139 3.02 -5.69 28.57
CA HIS A 139 3.22 -6.86 27.72
C HIS A 139 2.67 -6.62 26.33
N GLY A 140 3.34 -7.21 25.34
CA GLY A 140 2.90 -7.19 23.95
C GLY A 140 3.47 -8.35 23.17
N PHE A 141 3.35 -8.25 21.87
CA PHE A 141 3.94 -9.19 20.91
C PHE A 141 4.70 -8.40 19.87
N VAL A 142 5.74 -9.00 19.30
CA VAL A 142 6.47 -8.43 18.18
C VAL A 142 6.47 -9.42 17.02
N TYR A 143 6.37 -8.92 15.80
CA TYR A 143 6.50 -9.69 14.56
C TYR A 143 7.20 -8.86 13.49
N SER A 144 7.45 -9.47 12.32
CA SER A 144 8.10 -8.82 11.19
C SER A 144 7.19 -8.62 10.00
N ASP A 145 7.35 -7.46 9.38
CA ASP A 145 6.88 -7.08 8.04
C ASP A 145 7.96 -6.17 7.42
N CYS A 146 7.66 -5.45 6.34
CA CYS A 146 8.61 -4.52 5.74
C CYS A 146 8.02 -3.11 5.61
N ARG A 147 8.89 -2.11 5.66
CA ARG A 147 8.60 -0.75 5.19
C ARG A 147 9.05 -0.62 3.75
N VAL A 148 8.43 0.27 3.00
CA VAL A 148 8.78 0.57 1.61
C VAL A 148 8.55 2.05 1.29
N ASP A 149 9.43 2.62 0.48
CA ASP A 149 9.12 3.87 -0.23
C ASP A 149 8.19 3.54 -1.41
N ASP A 150 6.89 3.80 -1.21
CA ASP A 150 5.82 3.39 -2.13
C ASP A 150 5.92 4.12 -3.48
N ALA A 151 6.06 5.44 -3.46
CA ALA A 151 6.20 6.24 -4.67
C ALA A 151 7.49 5.88 -5.44
N ARG A 152 8.62 5.73 -4.76
CA ARG A 152 9.87 5.36 -5.44
C ARG A 152 9.84 3.93 -5.98
N LEU A 153 9.08 3.01 -5.36
CA LEU A 153 8.92 1.67 -5.92
C LEU A 153 8.19 1.72 -7.28
N VAL A 154 7.20 2.61 -7.44
CA VAL A 154 6.56 2.84 -8.75
C VAL A 154 7.58 3.39 -9.75
N VAL A 155 8.33 4.41 -9.36
CA VAL A 155 9.36 5.02 -10.23
C VAL A 155 10.40 3.98 -10.64
N ALA A 156 10.90 3.15 -9.72
CA ALA A 156 11.85 2.09 -10.02
C ALA A 156 11.31 1.09 -11.04
N ASN A 157 10.02 0.74 -10.95
CA ASN A 157 9.38 -0.12 -11.96
C ASN A 157 9.30 0.58 -13.32
N ALA A 158 8.92 1.86 -13.36
CA ALA A 158 8.83 2.62 -14.60
C ALA A 158 10.20 2.83 -15.26
N VAL A 159 11.25 3.08 -14.47
CA VAL A 159 12.63 3.19 -14.95
C VAL A 159 13.11 1.86 -15.54
N ASP A 160 12.97 0.73 -14.82
CA ASP A 160 13.37 -0.58 -15.36
C ASP A 160 12.53 -0.98 -16.59
N ALA A 161 11.25 -0.58 -16.65
CA ALA A 161 10.44 -0.75 -17.85
C ALA A 161 11.01 0.04 -19.05
N ALA A 162 11.41 1.30 -18.83
CA ALA A 162 11.99 2.16 -19.85
C ALA A 162 13.36 1.63 -20.32
N GLU A 163 14.21 1.16 -19.41
CA GLU A 163 15.49 0.51 -19.72
C GLU A 163 15.30 -0.75 -20.58
N ARG A 164 14.17 -1.44 -20.42
CA ARG A 164 13.75 -2.59 -21.25
C ARG A 164 13.08 -2.19 -22.56
N GLY A 165 12.99 -0.90 -22.87
CA GLY A 165 12.44 -0.38 -24.12
C GLY A 165 10.95 -0.02 -24.08
N ALA A 166 10.29 -0.05 -22.92
CA ALA A 166 8.96 0.53 -22.80
C ALA A 166 9.01 2.05 -22.98
N ARG A 167 7.98 2.62 -23.60
CA ARG A 167 7.79 4.07 -23.62
C ARG A 167 6.88 4.48 -22.46
N ILE A 168 7.36 5.37 -21.58
CA ILE A 168 6.60 5.88 -20.44
C ILE A 168 6.26 7.35 -20.69
N LEU A 169 4.97 7.69 -20.71
CA LEU A 169 4.50 9.05 -20.96
C LEU A 169 3.66 9.55 -19.77
N VAL A 170 4.23 10.45 -18.98
CA VAL A 170 3.51 11.24 -17.96
C VAL A 170 2.84 12.47 -18.60
N GLY A 171 1.90 13.10 -17.90
CA GLY A 171 1.10 14.22 -18.45
C GLY A 171 0.27 13.84 -19.69
N THR A 172 0.06 12.54 -19.93
CA THR A 172 -0.57 11.99 -21.12
C THR A 172 -1.78 11.14 -20.75
N GLU A 173 -2.98 11.65 -21.03
CA GLU A 173 -4.24 10.96 -20.75
C GLU A 173 -4.68 10.13 -21.97
N CYS A 174 -5.18 8.91 -21.73
CA CYS A 174 -5.92 8.16 -22.75
C CYS A 174 -7.36 8.69 -22.84
N LEU A 175 -7.64 9.54 -23.82
CA LEU A 175 -8.93 10.21 -23.99
C LEU A 175 -10.01 9.25 -24.51
N LEU A 176 -9.63 8.35 -25.42
CA LEU A 176 -10.52 7.38 -26.04
C LEU A 176 -9.70 6.21 -26.59
N ALA A 177 -10.18 4.98 -26.44
CA ALA A 177 -9.71 3.89 -27.27
C ALA A 177 -10.87 3.04 -27.76
N ARG A 178 -10.85 2.69 -29.04
CA ARG A 178 -11.86 1.83 -29.66
C ARG A 178 -11.17 0.70 -30.41
N ARG A 179 -11.84 -0.44 -30.45
CA ARG A 179 -11.36 -1.59 -31.20
C ARG A 179 -11.73 -1.42 -32.66
N ASP A 180 -10.73 -1.52 -33.53
CA ASP A 180 -10.86 -1.52 -34.99
C ASP A 180 -10.21 -2.81 -35.53
N GLY A 181 -11.06 -3.79 -35.85
CA GLY A 181 -10.64 -5.15 -36.16
C GLY A 181 -9.86 -5.82 -35.02
N VAL A 182 -8.59 -6.16 -35.29
CA VAL A 182 -7.71 -6.83 -34.33
C VAL A 182 -6.93 -5.88 -33.43
N LEU A 183 -6.89 -4.58 -33.77
CA LEU A 183 -6.14 -3.58 -33.02
C LEU A 183 -7.07 -2.65 -32.25
N TRP A 184 -6.54 -2.06 -31.21
CA TRP A 184 -7.09 -0.88 -30.55
C TRP A 184 -6.50 0.37 -31.19
N HIS A 185 -7.34 1.36 -31.48
CA HIS A 185 -6.94 2.70 -31.85
C HIS A 185 -7.22 3.61 -30.65
N ALA A 186 -6.17 4.22 -30.10
CA ALA A 186 -6.25 5.08 -28.93
C ALA A 186 -5.83 6.51 -29.28
N ALA A 187 -6.69 7.46 -28.90
CA ALA A 187 -6.43 8.89 -28.92
C ALA A 187 -5.94 9.31 -27.54
N LEU A 188 -4.76 9.94 -27.51
CA LEU A 188 -4.11 10.45 -26.30
C LEU A 188 -4.24 11.98 -26.26
N SER A 189 -4.08 12.56 -25.07
CA SER A 189 -3.97 14.02 -24.94
C SER A 189 -2.80 14.56 -25.77
N GLY A 190 -2.90 15.82 -26.20
CA GLY A 190 -1.92 16.42 -27.11
C GLY A 190 -2.07 16.00 -28.59
N GLY A 191 -3.17 15.33 -28.96
CA GLY A 191 -3.48 14.98 -30.35
C GLY A 191 -2.71 13.79 -30.90
N VAL A 192 -2.11 12.98 -30.03
CA VAL A 192 -1.33 11.80 -30.43
C VAL A 192 -2.23 10.59 -30.59
N GLU A 193 -2.10 9.89 -31.72
CA GLU A 193 -2.81 8.63 -31.96
C GLU A 193 -1.85 7.43 -31.99
N VAL A 194 -2.25 6.35 -31.32
CA VAL A 194 -1.49 5.10 -31.25
C VAL A 194 -2.39 3.89 -31.52
N ARG A 195 -1.76 2.81 -31.98
CA ARG A 195 -2.41 1.50 -32.13
C ARG A 195 -1.82 0.52 -31.12
N ALA A 196 -2.64 -0.37 -30.58
CA ALA A 196 -2.18 -1.41 -29.65
C ALA A 196 -2.87 -2.75 -29.92
N ARG A 197 -2.18 -3.88 -29.76
CA ARG A 197 -2.83 -5.20 -29.85
C ARG A 197 -3.70 -5.50 -28.62
N ALA A 198 -3.27 -5.04 -27.46
CA ALA A 198 -4.01 -5.15 -26.20
C ALA A 198 -3.92 -3.86 -25.37
N ILE A 199 -4.90 -3.67 -24.48
CA ILE A 199 -4.93 -2.60 -23.49
C ILE A 199 -5.00 -3.21 -22.09
N VAL A 200 -4.19 -2.70 -21.17
CA VAL A 200 -4.34 -2.91 -19.73
C VAL A 200 -4.91 -1.64 -19.11
N ASN A 201 -6.07 -1.76 -18.47
CA ASN A 201 -6.63 -0.70 -17.66
C ASN A 201 -6.16 -0.86 -16.20
N ALA A 202 -5.13 -0.11 -15.83
CA ALA A 202 -4.55 -0.06 -14.49
C ALA A 202 -4.81 1.29 -13.80
N ALA A 203 -5.92 1.96 -14.13
CA ALA A 203 -6.23 3.32 -13.70
C ALA A 203 -6.73 3.44 -12.24
N GLY A 204 -6.48 2.45 -11.38
CA GLY A 204 -6.79 2.50 -9.94
C GLY A 204 -8.24 2.93 -9.64
N PRO A 205 -8.46 3.98 -8.83
CA PRO A 205 -9.81 4.52 -8.55
C PRO A 205 -10.64 4.88 -9.79
N TRP A 206 -10.00 5.19 -10.92
CA TRP A 206 -10.64 5.54 -12.18
C TRP A 206 -10.87 4.35 -13.12
N VAL A 207 -10.59 3.11 -12.70
CA VAL A 207 -10.70 1.91 -13.54
C VAL A 207 -12.07 1.79 -14.20
N LYS A 208 -13.16 2.06 -13.47
CA LYS A 208 -14.53 1.98 -14.00
C LYS A 208 -14.83 3.09 -15.00
N ASP A 209 -14.33 4.30 -14.72
CA ASP A 209 -14.47 5.44 -15.62
C ASP A 209 -13.77 5.20 -16.95
N VAL A 210 -12.50 4.76 -16.90
CA VAL A 210 -11.73 4.39 -18.09
C VAL A 210 -12.43 3.30 -18.89
N LEU A 211 -12.91 2.26 -18.20
CA LEU A 211 -13.56 1.14 -18.86
C LEU A 211 -14.86 1.56 -19.58
N ASN A 212 -15.71 2.33 -18.91
CA ASN A 212 -17.03 2.71 -19.43
C ASN A 212 -16.95 3.87 -20.43
N GLN A 213 -16.25 4.95 -20.08
CA GLN A 213 -16.24 6.19 -20.86
C GLN A 213 -15.15 6.17 -21.94
N ARG A 214 -13.96 5.68 -21.60
CA ARG A 214 -12.78 5.77 -22.48
C ARG A 214 -12.65 4.57 -23.40
N LEU A 215 -12.96 3.35 -22.94
CA LEU A 215 -12.83 2.11 -23.72
C LEU A 215 -14.14 1.62 -24.34
N GLY A 216 -15.29 2.09 -23.85
CA GLY A 216 -16.60 1.67 -24.33
C GLY A 216 -16.91 0.20 -24.05
N GLN A 217 -16.38 -0.35 -22.94
CA GLN A 217 -16.52 -1.75 -22.55
C GLN A 217 -17.29 -1.86 -21.22
N PRO A 218 -18.60 -1.58 -21.20
CA PRO A 218 -19.32 -1.41 -19.94
C PRO A 218 -19.22 -2.63 -19.01
N SER A 219 -18.78 -2.42 -17.77
CA SER A 219 -18.85 -3.45 -16.71
C SER A 219 -19.92 -3.11 -15.67
N ARG A 220 -20.57 -4.17 -15.17
CA ARG A 220 -21.51 -4.10 -14.04
C ARG A 220 -20.80 -4.10 -12.69
N ASP A 221 -19.51 -4.39 -12.65
CA ASP A 221 -18.75 -4.48 -11.41
C ASP A 221 -18.72 -3.12 -10.70
N ALA A 222 -18.81 -3.18 -9.38
CA ALA A 222 -18.75 -2.02 -8.51
C ALA A 222 -17.34 -1.88 -7.96
N VAL A 223 -16.78 -0.67 -8.08
CA VAL A 223 -15.56 -0.29 -7.38
C VAL A 223 -16.01 0.48 -6.13
N ARG A 224 -15.72 -0.07 -4.96
CA ARG A 224 -15.96 0.64 -3.70
C ARG A 224 -14.75 1.53 -3.42
N LEU A 225 -14.97 2.85 -3.44
CA LEU A 225 -13.94 3.82 -3.08
C LEU A 225 -13.97 4.03 -1.58
N VAL A 226 -12.82 3.82 -0.95
CA VAL A 226 -12.60 3.99 0.48
C VAL A 226 -11.38 4.88 0.66
N LYS A 227 -11.58 6.04 1.26
CA LYS A 227 -10.52 6.94 1.68
C LYS A 227 -9.89 6.41 2.96
N GLY A 228 -8.57 6.49 3.02
CA GLY A 228 -7.78 6.34 4.23
C GLY A 228 -6.78 7.49 4.31
N SER A 229 -6.67 8.11 5.49
CA SER A 229 -5.78 9.23 5.75
C SER A 229 -4.69 8.85 6.74
N HIS A 230 -3.59 9.59 6.69
CA HIS A 230 -2.50 9.53 7.66
C HIS A 230 -2.20 10.94 8.15
N ILE A 231 -1.73 11.05 9.39
CA ILE A 231 -1.15 12.27 9.94
C ILE A 231 0.34 12.05 10.19
N VAL A 232 1.13 13.11 10.03
CA VAL A 232 2.56 13.12 10.33
C VAL A 232 2.78 13.96 11.57
N LEU A 233 3.35 13.34 12.60
CA LEU A 233 3.64 13.98 13.88
C LEU A 233 5.15 14.01 14.12
N PRO A 234 5.67 14.92 14.97
CA PRO A 234 7.03 14.79 15.49
C PRO A 234 7.23 13.41 16.12
N ARG A 235 8.46 12.91 16.10
CA ARG A 235 8.79 11.56 16.58
C ARG A 235 8.23 11.31 17.99
N LEU A 236 7.36 10.30 18.11
CA LEU A 236 6.59 10.04 19.34
C LEU A 236 7.33 9.16 20.36
N TYR A 237 8.35 8.42 19.92
CA TYR A 237 9.13 7.51 20.77
C TYR A 237 10.51 7.22 20.18
N ALA A 238 11.42 6.76 21.03
CA ALA A 238 12.73 6.27 20.62
C ALA A 238 12.64 4.82 20.12
N GLY A 239 13.23 4.55 18.95
CA GLY A 239 13.29 3.21 18.34
C GLY A 239 12.79 3.17 16.89
N GLU A 240 13.19 2.13 16.18
CA GLU A 240 12.91 1.92 14.74
C GLU A 240 11.78 0.92 14.48
N HIS A 241 11.20 0.36 15.54
CA HIS A 241 10.01 -0.48 15.43
C HIS A 241 8.78 0.36 15.13
N ALA A 242 7.80 -0.20 14.44
CA ALA A 242 6.46 0.39 14.34
C ALA A 242 5.57 -0.17 15.46
N PHE A 243 4.59 0.60 15.91
CA PHE A 243 3.49 0.07 16.72
C PHE A 243 2.28 -0.27 15.86
N ILE A 244 1.61 -1.38 16.18
CA ILE A 244 0.26 -1.70 15.71
C ILE A 244 -0.69 -1.65 16.91
N LEU A 245 -1.60 -0.69 16.87
CA LEU A 245 -2.50 -0.34 17.96
C LEU A 245 -3.89 -0.86 17.65
N GLN A 246 -4.49 -1.60 18.58
CA GLN A 246 -5.86 -2.06 18.45
C GLN A 246 -6.82 -0.93 18.88
N ASN A 247 -7.83 -0.62 18.07
CA ASN A 247 -8.80 0.42 18.38
C ASN A 247 -10.17 -0.17 18.77
N ASP A 248 -11.06 0.65 19.36
CA ASP A 248 -12.35 0.19 19.90
C ASP A 248 -13.33 -0.28 18.83
N ASP A 249 -13.20 0.25 17.62
CA ASP A 249 -13.94 -0.16 16.43
C ASP A 249 -13.37 -1.46 15.80
N ARG A 250 -12.49 -2.17 16.52
CA ARG A 250 -11.75 -3.37 16.10
C ARG A 250 -10.76 -3.15 14.95
N ARG A 251 -10.61 -1.92 14.44
CA ARG A 251 -9.59 -1.57 13.46
C ARG A 251 -8.22 -1.47 14.14
N VAL A 252 -7.20 -1.33 13.31
CA VAL A 252 -5.83 -1.11 13.79
C VAL A 252 -5.30 0.21 13.25
N VAL A 253 -4.54 0.90 14.09
CA VAL A 253 -3.81 2.12 13.75
C VAL A 253 -2.32 1.86 13.96
N PHE A 254 -1.49 2.25 13.01
CA PHE A 254 -0.06 2.15 13.08
C PHE A 254 0.56 3.47 13.56
N MET A 255 1.66 3.36 14.30
CA MET A 255 2.61 4.46 14.50
C MET A 255 3.96 4.02 13.94
N ILE A 256 4.35 4.56 12.79
CA ILE A 256 5.51 4.11 12.01
C ILE A 256 6.57 5.21 12.07
N PRO A 257 7.82 4.94 12.50
CA PRO A 257 8.91 5.91 12.39
C PRO A 257 9.07 6.38 10.95
N TRP A 258 9.20 7.68 10.72
CA TRP A 258 9.15 8.28 9.38
C TRP A 258 10.19 9.40 9.24
N GLU A 259 10.94 9.42 8.13
CA GLU A 259 11.95 10.47 7.80
C GLU A 259 12.81 10.93 8.99
N GLU A 260 13.31 9.97 9.78
CA GLU A 260 14.14 10.11 10.99
C GLU A 260 13.52 10.85 12.20
N HIS A 261 12.77 11.92 11.95
CA HIS A 261 12.29 12.88 12.94
C HIS A 261 10.78 12.86 13.14
N PHE A 262 10.07 12.00 12.42
CA PHE A 262 8.61 11.96 12.42
C PHE A 262 8.05 10.59 12.77
N THR A 263 6.75 10.56 12.97
CA THR A 263 5.96 9.34 13.09
C THR A 263 4.73 9.49 12.19
N LEU A 264 4.59 8.56 11.24
CA LEU A 264 3.41 8.43 10.39
C LEU A 264 2.36 7.63 11.16
N VAL A 265 1.18 8.23 11.36
CA VAL A 265 0.06 7.62 12.06
C VAL A 265 -1.09 7.39 11.09
N GLY A 266 -1.60 6.16 11.04
CA GLY A 266 -2.74 5.85 10.17
C GLY A 266 -3.21 4.39 10.24
N THR A 267 -4.32 4.03 9.61
CA THR A 267 -5.13 4.87 8.70
C THR A 267 -6.62 4.83 9.05
N THR A 268 -7.42 5.65 8.37
CA THR A 268 -8.89 5.67 8.41
C THR A 268 -9.49 4.78 7.31
N ASP A 269 -10.82 4.61 7.32
CA ASP A 269 -11.55 3.75 6.37
C ASP A 269 -12.94 4.36 6.20
N ILE A 270 -13.07 5.29 5.25
CA ILE A 270 -14.28 6.09 5.03
C ILE A 270 -14.71 5.97 3.56
N PRO A 271 -15.93 5.47 3.27
CA PRO A 271 -16.45 5.45 1.91
C PRO A 271 -16.51 6.86 1.30
N VAL A 272 -16.13 6.98 0.03
CA VAL A 272 -16.25 8.22 -0.74
C VAL A 272 -16.96 7.98 -2.07
N ALA A 273 -17.64 9.00 -2.57
CA ALA A 273 -18.40 8.90 -3.83
C ALA A 273 -17.51 9.01 -5.08
N ALA A 274 -16.40 9.76 -4.98
CA ALA A 274 -15.50 10.03 -6.09
C ALA A 274 -14.04 9.99 -5.62
N PRO A 275 -13.07 9.63 -6.50
CA PRO A 275 -11.65 9.60 -6.16
C PRO A 275 -11.12 10.96 -5.67
N ASP A 276 -11.62 12.06 -6.24
CA ASP A 276 -11.15 13.41 -5.94
C ASP A 276 -11.64 13.92 -4.58
N HIS A 277 -12.54 13.20 -3.90
CA HIS A 277 -12.99 13.52 -2.53
C HIS A 277 -12.06 12.94 -1.44
N ALA A 278 -10.86 12.49 -1.82
CA ALA A 278 -9.92 11.81 -0.93
C ALA A 278 -9.08 12.77 -0.06
N GLU A 279 -9.69 13.80 0.55
CA GLU A 279 -9.00 14.76 1.43
C GLU A 279 -9.22 14.42 2.91
N ALA A 280 -8.17 14.54 3.73
CA ALA A 280 -8.27 14.28 5.16
C ALA A 280 -9.19 15.30 5.85
N THR A 281 -10.12 14.83 6.69
CA THR A 281 -11.00 15.71 7.47
C THR A 281 -10.50 15.90 8.91
N GLN A 282 -10.99 16.94 9.59
CA GLN A 282 -10.70 17.13 11.01
C GLN A 282 -11.15 15.92 11.86
N ASP A 283 -12.29 15.29 11.54
CA ASP A 283 -12.76 14.10 12.23
C ASP A 283 -11.77 12.92 12.12
N GLU A 284 -11.09 12.78 10.99
CA GLU A 284 -10.05 11.77 10.78
C GLU A 284 -8.79 12.07 11.58
N VAL A 285 -8.37 13.34 11.62
CA VAL A 285 -7.27 13.80 12.48
C VAL A 285 -7.58 13.50 13.94
N ASP A 286 -8.77 13.90 14.41
CA ASP A 286 -9.20 13.67 15.78
C ASP A 286 -9.32 12.17 16.09
N TYR A 287 -9.79 11.35 15.14
CA TYR A 287 -9.84 9.90 15.26
C TYR A 287 -8.44 9.31 15.47
N LEU A 288 -7.47 9.71 14.64
CA LEU A 288 -6.09 9.21 14.71
C LEU A 288 -5.40 9.66 16.00
N CYS A 289 -5.55 10.93 16.39
CA CYS A 289 -5.04 11.46 17.67
C CYS A 289 -5.65 10.72 18.87
N ARG A 290 -6.98 10.51 18.89
CA ARG A 290 -7.65 9.71 19.94
C ARG A 290 -7.11 8.30 19.99
N ALA A 291 -6.96 7.63 18.84
CA ALA A 291 -6.49 6.25 18.78
C ALA A 291 -5.09 6.10 19.39
N VAL A 292 -4.14 6.98 19.06
CA VAL A 292 -2.77 6.91 19.61
C VAL A 292 -2.69 7.37 21.06
N ASN A 293 -3.48 8.36 21.49
CA ASN A 293 -3.48 8.87 22.87
C ASN A 293 -3.96 7.87 23.92
N ARG A 294 -4.65 6.81 23.48
CA ARG A 294 -4.96 5.68 24.37
C ARG A 294 -3.71 4.97 24.85
N TYR A 295 -2.66 4.97 24.02
CA TYR A 295 -1.40 4.27 24.23
C TYR A 295 -0.28 5.17 24.70
N LEU A 296 -0.21 6.40 24.18
CA LEU A 296 0.91 7.31 24.42
C LEU A 296 0.98 7.82 25.85
N GLU A 297 2.18 7.85 26.42
CA GLU A 297 2.46 8.52 27.70
C GLU A 297 2.21 10.03 27.60
N ARG A 298 2.69 10.65 26.52
CA ARG A 298 2.48 12.07 26.22
C ARG A 298 1.43 12.20 25.13
N PRO A 299 0.24 12.77 25.42
CA PRO A 299 -0.80 12.90 24.42
C PRO A 299 -0.42 13.92 23.35
N VAL A 300 -0.95 13.71 22.14
CA VAL A 300 -0.88 14.64 21.01
C VAL A 300 -2.25 15.30 20.78
N ALA A 301 -2.24 16.48 20.17
CA ALA A 301 -3.45 17.19 19.78
C ALA A 301 -3.41 17.43 18.25
N PRO A 302 -4.57 17.67 17.62
CA PRO A 302 -4.65 18.13 16.23
C PRO A 302 -3.86 19.41 15.98
#